data_AF-A0A2W2CUP3-F1
#
_entry.id   AF-A0A2W2CUP3-F1
#
_cell.length_a   1.000
_cell.length_b   1.000
_cell.length_c   1.000
_cell.angle_alpha   90.00
_cell.angle_beta   90.00
_cell.angle_gamma   90.00
#
_symmetry.space_group_name_H-M   'P 1'
#
loop_
_entity.id
_entity.type
_entity.pdbx_description
1 polymer ?
#
loop_
_entity_poly.entity_id
_entity_poly.type
_entity_poly.pdbx_seq_one_letter_code
_entity_poly.pdbx_strand_id
1 'polypeptide(L)'
;GVGGWGAVERCTITNCTTLGNGTNGIFLELQKPYWEPPRGYRIIGCHSQANRFGISDWGADGLIVSGCTITGNLEAGFDISGNGTAGVAGRGGILTDCVIDRNVRDGISVGNTPGAYTIRGNRISGNGGHGYHQHDLGDGYQGPAAEIVIDGNDFWDNGLDAIRVDRPMVDAMFVDNRIRNNGRQCEAAATGSGESVWYARRAMTDRSACWRADGHRGKILRVGSRLAVVVGNTDTDLALADLRPDAENAWNEDVPPPGAAYELPAPAPVRAGITVNAHFDSATVRGNRIWDNSSEPTQGYGIWVTERGTCVSCRVEENDLAGNAEGALRCDSRPVGGRWTRNHTDVD
;
A
#
# COMPACT_ATOMS: atom_id res chain seq x y z
N GLY A 1 7.16 -2.51 23.64
CA GLY A 1 6.10 -3.38 24.20
C GLY A 1 5.13 -2.58 25.04
N VAL A 2 3.84 -2.93 25.00
CA VAL A 2 2.73 -2.25 25.69
C VAL A 2 1.83 -3.26 26.44
N GLY A 3 0.98 -2.78 27.36
CA GLY A 3 -0.14 -3.51 27.97
C GLY A 3 0.05 -3.95 29.43
N GLY A 4 1.23 -3.69 30.01
CA GLY A 4 1.60 -4.12 31.37
C GLY A 4 1.13 -3.19 32.50
N TRP A 5 0.57 -2.02 32.19
CA TRP A 5 0.26 -0.96 33.17
C TRP A 5 -1.25 -0.62 33.24
N GLY A 6 -2.09 -1.45 32.61
CA GLY A 6 -3.54 -1.35 32.63
C GLY A 6 -4.13 -0.83 31.32
N ALA A 7 -5.44 -0.56 31.32
CA ALA A 7 -6.20 -0.18 30.13
C ALA A 7 -5.75 1.14 29.47
N VAL A 8 -4.99 1.98 30.19
CA VAL A 8 -4.50 3.26 29.71
C VAL A 8 -3.02 3.41 30.04
N GLU A 9 -2.19 3.48 29.00
CA GLU A 9 -0.75 3.72 29.06
C GLU A 9 -0.44 4.94 28.22
N ARG A 10 -0.17 6.07 28.89
CA ARG A 10 0.05 7.34 28.19
C ARG A 10 1.51 7.49 27.82
N CYS A 11 1.79 7.49 26.52
CA CYS A 11 3.12 7.80 25.98
C CYS A 11 2.97 8.62 24.71
N THR A 12 3.82 9.63 24.54
CA THR A 12 3.92 10.41 23.31
C THR A 12 5.35 10.32 22.79
N ILE A 13 5.49 9.77 21.59
CA ILE A 13 6.76 9.73 20.85
C ILE A 13 6.70 10.87 19.84
N THR A 14 7.63 11.82 19.91
CA THR A 14 7.55 13.02 19.07
C THR A 14 8.91 13.46 18.55
N ASN A 15 8.92 13.94 17.30
CA ASN A 15 10.11 14.48 16.63
C ASN A 15 11.30 13.51 16.64
N CYS A 16 11.02 12.22 16.53
CA CYS A 16 12.04 11.18 16.45
C CYS A 16 12.32 10.79 14.99
N THR A 17 13.55 10.35 14.74
CA THR A 17 13.96 9.80 13.43
C THR A 17 14.32 8.34 13.58
N THR A 18 13.78 7.49 12.71
CA THR A 18 14.07 6.05 12.66
C THR A 18 14.53 5.65 11.26
N LEU A 19 15.79 5.23 11.15
CA LEU A 19 16.44 4.92 9.88
C LEU A 19 16.97 3.49 9.88
N GLY A 20 16.70 2.72 8.82
CA GLY A 20 17.39 1.45 8.59
C GLY A 20 17.08 0.33 9.60
N ASN A 21 16.02 0.44 10.41
CA ASN A 21 15.73 -0.55 11.44
C ASN A 21 15.27 -1.87 10.81
N GLY A 22 15.89 -2.98 11.25
CA GLY A 22 15.68 -4.32 10.71
C GLY A 22 14.24 -4.83 10.70
N THR A 23 13.37 -4.31 11.57
CA THR A 23 11.95 -4.67 11.62
C THR A 23 11.03 -3.46 11.51
N ASN A 24 10.96 -2.60 12.52
CA ASN A 24 10.08 -1.44 12.51
C ASN A 24 10.88 -0.18 12.87
N GLY A 25 10.51 0.97 12.31
CA GLY A 25 10.98 2.25 12.81
C GLY A 25 10.44 2.51 14.23
N ILE A 26 9.12 2.63 14.36
CA ILE A 26 8.42 2.73 15.65
C ILE A 26 7.31 1.69 15.69
N PHE A 27 7.12 0.98 16.80
CA PHE A 27 6.03 0.02 16.90
C PHE A 27 5.46 -0.08 18.32
N LEU A 28 4.15 -0.31 18.40
CA LEU A 28 3.45 -0.60 19.65
C LEU A 28 2.97 -2.04 19.62
N GLU A 29 3.68 -2.91 20.33
CA GLU A 29 3.41 -4.34 20.34
C GLU A 29 2.88 -4.77 21.70
N LEU A 30 1.67 -5.31 21.72
CA LEU A 30 1.10 -5.95 22.89
C LEU A 30 1.96 -7.15 23.29
N GLN A 31 2.38 -7.21 24.54
CA GLN A 31 3.33 -8.24 24.98
C GLN A 31 2.68 -9.55 25.41
N LYS A 32 1.37 -9.53 25.73
CA LYS A 32 0.62 -10.73 26.14
C LYS A 32 -0.78 -10.71 25.52
N PRO A 33 -1.25 -11.84 24.93
CA PRO A 33 -2.55 -11.90 24.25
C PRO A 33 -3.75 -11.75 25.20
N TYR A 34 -3.55 -11.99 26.50
CA TYR A 34 -4.59 -11.88 27.54
C TYR A 34 -4.61 -10.50 28.22
N TRP A 35 -3.76 -9.57 27.82
CA TRP A 35 -3.84 -8.18 28.29
C TRP A 35 -4.84 -7.39 27.45
N GLU A 36 -5.57 -6.48 28.09
CA GLU A 36 -6.39 -5.51 27.36
C GLU A 36 -5.45 -4.63 26.51
N PRO A 37 -5.67 -4.51 25.19
CA PRO A 37 -4.95 -3.57 24.37
C PRO A 37 -5.04 -2.14 24.94
N PRO A 38 -3.90 -1.54 25.32
CA PRO A 38 -3.91 -0.28 26.07
C PRO A 38 -4.18 0.92 25.16
N ARG A 39 -4.83 1.94 25.75
CA ARG A 39 -5.07 3.25 25.12
C ARG A 39 -4.08 4.30 25.56
N GLY A 40 -3.93 5.37 24.76
CA GLY A 40 -3.26 6.60 25.18
C GLY A 40 -1.91 6.89 24.52
N TYR A 41 -1.52 6.10 23.52
CA TYR A 41 -0.31 6.30 22.75
C TYR A 41 -0.47 7.28 21.59
N ARG A 42 0.56 8.08 21.37
CA ARG A 42 0.64 9.04 20.26
C ARG A 42 2.04 9.01 19.64
N ILE A 43 2.11 9.05 18.31
CA ILE A 43 3.34 9.21 17.54
C ILE A 43 3.16 10.45 16.66
N ILE A 44 3.93 11.51 16.91
CA ILE A 44 3.66 12.84 16.35
C ILE A 44 4.92 13.46 15.75
N GLY A 45 4.87 13.83 14.47
CA GLY A 45 5.97 14.58 13.84
C GLY A 45 7.25 13.76 13.66
N CYS A 46 7.16 12.44 13.55
CA CYS A 46 8.32 11.57 13.40
C CYS A 46 8.70 11.36 11.93
N HIS A 47 9.98 11.06 11.67
CA HIS A 47 10.49 10.64 10.37
C HIS A 47 10.89 9.16 10.41
N SER A 48 10.30 8.33 9.55
CA SER A 48 10.59 6.89 9.49
C SER A 48 10.97 6.46 8.08
N GLN A 49 12.22 6.01 7.90
CA GLN A 49 12.79 5.72 6.59
C GLN A 49 13.62 4.45 6.52
N ALA A 50 13.56 3.75 5.39
CA ALA A 50 14.40 2.59 5.06
C ALA A 50 14.36 1.45 6.08
N ASN A 51 13.34 1.43 6.94
CA ASN A 51 13.08 0.31 7.84
C ASN A 51 12.37 -0.79 7.05
N ARG A 52 12.20 -1.98 7.65
CA ARG A 52 11.32 -2.97 7.02
C ARG A 52 9.87 -2.47 7.03
N PHE A 53 9.36 -2.06 8.18
CA PHE A 53 8.10 -1.32 8.34
C PHE A 53 8.37 0.06 8.95
N GLY A 54 7.67 1.09 8.50
CA GLY A 54 7.87 2.45 9.01
C GLY A 54 7.36 2.63 10.44
N ILE A 55 6.04 2.64 10.62
CA ILE A 55 5.37 2.71 11.93
C ILE A 55 4.32 1.59 12.00
N SER A 56 4.28 0.85 13.10
CA SER A 56 3.44 -0.34 13.21
C SER A 56 2.57 -0.37 14.48
N ASP A 57 1.31 -0.76 14.32
CA ASP A 57 0.35 -0.99 15.41
C ASP A 57 0.04 -2.49 15.57
N TRP A 58 0.72 -3.11 16.52
CA TRP A 58 0.64 -4.53 16.83
C TRP A 58 -0.01 -4.77 18.21
N GLY A 59 -1.10 -4.05 18.46
CA GLY A 59 -2.01 -4.34 19.56
C GLY A 59 -2.25 -3.19 20.55
N ALA A 60 -2.17 -1.94 20.09
CA ALA A 60 -2.73 -0.82 20.82
C ALA A 60 -4.23 -0.65 20.51
N ASP A 61 -4.94 0.05 21.41
CA ASP A 61 -6.30 0.51 21.18
C ASP A 61 -6.27 2.05 21.11
N GLY A 62 -6.64 2.65 19.98
CA GLY A 62 -6.65 4.11 19.84
C GLY A 62 -5.27 4.75 19.68
N LEU A 63 -4.33 4.09 18.98
CA LEU A 63 -3.09 4.74 18.57
C LEU A 63 -3.38 5.95 17.67
N ILE A 64 -2.78 7.09 17.96
CA ILE A 64 -2.79 8.26 17.07
C ILE A 64 -1.41 8.43 16.45
N VAL A 65 -1.34 8.40 15.12
CA VAL A 65 -0.15 8.75 14.34
C VAL A 65 -0.46 10.00 13.53
N SER A 66 0.31 11.08 13.74
CA SER A 66 0.02 12.37 13.12
C SER A 66 1.25 13.14 12.66
N GLY A 67 1.16 13.75 11.48
CA GLY A 67 2.19 14.68 11.00
C GLY A 67 3.54 14.02 10.72
N CYS A 68 3.56 12.71 10.45
CA CYS A 68 4.79 11.96 10.24
C CYS A 68 5.18 11.91 8.76
N THR A 69 6.48 11.81 8.50
CA THR A 69 7.03 11.46 7.18
C THR A 69 7.48 10.00 7.21
N ILE A 70 6.94 9.18 6.31
CA ILE A 70 7.13 7.73 6.32
C ILE A 70 7.50 7.29 4.90
N THR A 71 8.77 6.98 4.65
CA THR A 71 9.26 6.85 3.27
C THR A 71 10.30 5.76 3.05
N GLY A 72 10.30 5.11 1.88
CA GLY A 72 11.36 4.17 1.52
C GLY A 72 11.42 2.91 2.39
N ASN A 73 10.38 2.61 3.17
CA ASN A 73 10.34 1.38 3.97
C ASN A 73 10.09 0.18 3.05
N LEU A 74 10.64 -0.99 3.39
CA LEU A 74 10.71 -2.11 2.46
C LEU A 74 9.39 -2.87 2.28
N GLU A 75 8.55 -2.93 3.33
CA GLU A 75 7.30 -3.69 3.35
C GLU A 75 6.08 -2.78 3.39
N ALA A 76 6.03 -1.85 4.35
CA ALA A 76 4.99 -0.85 4.38
C ALA A 76 5.45 0.42 5.09
N GLY A 77 4.85 1.56 4.72
CA GLY A 77 5.01 2.79 5.48
C GLY A 77 4.33 2.66 6.85
N PHE A 78 3.02 2.44 6.86
CA PHE A 78 2.25 2.19 8.07
C PHE A 78 1.69 0.77 8.06
N ASP A 79 1.86 0.04 9.15
CA ASP A 79 1.38 -1.34 9.29
C ASP A 79 0.43 -1.50 10.48
N ILE A 80 -0.69 -2.17 10.25
CA ILE A 80 -1.55 -2.68 11.31
C ILE A 80 -1.62 -4.18 11.11
N SER A 81 -1.08 -4.96 12.05
CA SER A 81 -1.05 -6.42 11.89
C SER A 81 -0.89 -7.18 13.20
N GLY A 82 -1.24 -8.46 13.17
CA GLY A 82 -1.02 -9.41 14.26
C GLY A 82 0.41 -9.96 14.32
N ASN A 83 1.36 -9.43 13.55
CA ASN A 83 2.73 -9.96 13.46
C ASN A 83 3.58 -9.79 14.72
N GLY A 84 3.08 -9.03 15.70
CA GLY A 84 3.71 -8.87 17.00
C GLY A 84 3.61 -10.10 17.89
N THR A 85 4.37 -10.07 18.98
CA THR A 85 4.51 -11.14 19.98
C THR A 85 3.18 -11.73 20.48
N ALA A 86 2.14 -10.92 20.63
CA ALA A 86 0.85 -11.39 21.12
C ALA A 86 -0.09 -11.92 20.03
N GLY A 87 0.22 -11.80 18.74
CA GLY A 87 -0.73 -12.18 17.68
C GLY A 87 -1.94 -11.24 17.56
N VAL A 88 -1.87 -10.03 18.12
CA VAL A 88 -3.00 -9.08 18.23
C VAL A 88 -2.69 -7.83 17.43
N ALA A 89 -3.51 -7.53 16.43
CA ALA A 89 -3.41 -6.29 15.68
C ALA A 89 -4.01 -5.11 16.46
N GLY A 90 -3.54 -3.91 16.14
CA GLY A 90 -4.11 -2.67 16.63
C GLY A 90 -5.57 -2.45 16.20
N ARG A 91 -6.28 -1.58 16.92
CA ARG A 91 -7.65 -1.15 16.61
C ARG A 91 -7.94 0.26 17.14
N GLY A 92 -9.03 0.85 16.70
CA GLY A 92 -9.54 2.16 17.15
C GLY A 92 -8.64 3.35 16.82
N GLY A 93 -7.58 3.14 16.01
CA GLY A 93 -6.54 4.14 15.80
C GLY A 93 -6.86 5.17 14.72
N ILE A 94 -6.00 6.19 14.65
CA ILE A 94 -6.10 7.32 13.72
C ILE A 94 -4.72 7.56 13.10
N LEU A 95 -4.63 7.49 11.78
CA LEU A 95 -3.49 7.92 10.98
C LEU A 95 -3.86 9.19 10.22
N THR A 96 -3.25 10.32 10.54
CA THR A 96 -3.67 11.62 10.01
C THR A 96 -2.54 12.56 9.64
N ASP A 97 -2.74 13.33 8.57
CA ASP A 97 -1.83 14.42 8.17
C ASP A 97 -0.38 13.96 7.93
N CYS A 98 -0.18 12.71 7.51
CA CYS A 98 1.14 12.13 7.23
C CYS A 98 1.49 12.19 5.73
N VAL A 99 2.79 12.16 5.44
CA VAL A 99 3.35 11.93 4.11
C VAL A 99 3.90 10.51 4.06
N ILE A 100 3.29 9.65 3.24
CA ILE A 100 3.63 8.24 3.08
C ILE A 100 4.07 8.03 1.63
N ASP A 101 5.38 8.01 1.40
CA ASP A 101 5.94 8.17 0.05
C ASP A 101 7.01 7.12 -0.28
N ARG A 102 6.93 6.53 -1.48
CA ARG A 102 7.99 5.66 -2.03
C ARG A 102 8.39 4.50 -1.12
N ASN A 103 7.45 3.91 -0.40
CA ASN A 103 7.69 2.62 0.24
C ASN A 103 7.80 1.55 -0.87
N VAL A 104 8.71 0.58 -0.69
CA VAL A 104 9.07 -0.38 -1.74
C VAL A 104 7.88 -1.25 -2.14
N ARG A 105 7.01 -1.57 -1.18
CA ARG A 105 5.72 -2.21 -1.41
C ARG A 105 4.58 -1.24 -1.12
N ASP A 106 3.86 -1.39 -0.01
CA ASP A 106 2.61 -0.66 0.22
C ASP A 106 2.84 0.64 1.01
N GLY A 107 2.02 1.65 0.77
CA GLY A 107 1.99 2.84 1.62
C GLY A 107 1.47 2.50 3.01
N ILE A 108 0.26 1.92 3.05
CA ILE A 108 -0.42 1.44 4.25
C ILE A 108 -0.81 -0.02 4.05
N SER A 109 -0.36 -0.88 4.95
CA SER A 109 -0.73 -2.30 5.01
C SER A 109 -1.60 -2.54 6.24
N VAL A 110 -2.79 -3.11 6.05
CA VAL A 110 -3.72 -3.44 7.12
C VAL A 110 -4.10 -4.91 7.03
N GLY A 111 -3.76 -5.67 8.06
CA GLY A 111 -4.13 -7.07 8.21
C GLY A 111 -4.60 -7.39 9.63
N ASN A 112 -5.52 -8.34 9.73
CA ASN A 112 -5.94 -8.96 10.99
C ASN A 112 -6.41 -7.98 12.10
N THR A 113 -6.77 -6.73 11.76
CA THR A 113 -7.41 -5.81 12.71
C THR A 113 -8.85 -6.25 12.98
N PRO A 114 -9.28 -6.31 14.27
CA PRO A 114 -10.65 -6.65 14.65
C PRO A 114 -11.58 -5.43 14.78
N GLY A 115 -11.08 -4.21 14.57
CA GLY A 115 -11.88 -3.01 14.84
C GLY A 115 -11.49 -1.80 14.00
N ALA A 116 -12.23 -0.70 14.23
CA ALA A 116 -12.16 0.52 13.45
C ALA A 116 -10.74 1.09 13.30
N TYR A 117 -10.51 1.80 12.20
CA TYR A 117 -9.33 2.65 12.03
C TYR A 117 -9.69 3.81 11.12
N THR A 118 -9.24 5.01 11.46
CA THR A 118 -9.43 6.20 10.61
C THR A 118 -8.13 6.60 9.96
N ILE A 119 -8.12 6.66 8.64
CA ILE A 119 -6.99 7.08 7.80
C ILE A 119 -7.45 8.34 7.08
N ARG A 120 -6.96 9.51 7.50
CA ARG A 120 -7.48 10.78 6.98
C ARG A 120 -6.44 11.84 6.65
N GLY A 121 -6.70 12.63 5.62
CA GLY A 121 -5.86 13.80 5.30
C GLY A 121 -4.41 13.48 4.97
N ASN A 122 -4.09 12.25 4.55
CA ASN A 122 -2.73 11.84 4.24
C ASN A 122 -2.40 12.06 2.76
N ARG A 123 -1.11 12.27 2.49
CA ARG A 123 -0.52 12.15 1.16
C ARG A 123 0.11 10.76 1.04
N ILE A 124 -0.36 9.96 0.08
CA ILE A 124 0.08 8.56 -0.09
C ILE A 124 0.50 8.34 -1.55
N SER A 125 1.81 8.36 -1.81
CA SER A 125 2.32 8.41 -3.18
C SER A 125 3.54 7.58 -3.49
N GLY A 126 3.71 7.24 -4.77
CA GLY A 126 4.95 6.66 -5.29
C GLY A 126 5.33 5.29 -4.72
N ASN A 127 4.43 4.61 -4.00
CA ASN A 127 4.71 3.31 -3.41
C ASN A 127 4.78 2.24 -4.52
N GLY A 128 5.63 1.22 -4.36
CA GLY A 128 5.83 0.20 -5.39
C GLY A 128 4.62 -0.72 -5.60
N GLY A 129 3.83 -0.94 -4.56
CA GLY A 129 2.57 -1.65 -4.58
C GLY A 129 1.38 -0.69 -4.51
N HIS A 130 0.56 -0.86 -3.49
CA HIS A 130 -0.68 -0.11 -3.29
C HIS A 130 -0.47 1.12 -2.40
N GLY A 131 -1.38 2.10 -2.51
CA GLY A 131 -1.44 3.19 -1.54
C GLY A 131 -1.94 2.69 -0.17
N TYR A 132 -3.08 2.01 -0.18
CA TYR A 132 -3.67 1.30 0.94
C TYR A 132 -3.99 -0.14 0.52
N HIS A 133 -3.63 -1.10 1.37
CA HIS A 133 -3.84 -2.52 1.14
C HIS A 133 -4.44 -3.20 2.37
N GLN A 134 -5.71 -3.61 2.25
CA GLN A 134 -6.40 -4.42 3.24
C GLN A 134 -6.32 -5.88 2.82
N HIS A 135 -5.56 -6.69 3.55
CA HIS A 135 -5.29 -8.09 3.21
C HIS A 135 -5.17 -8.98 4.44
N ASP A 136 -4.98 -10.27 4.22
CA ASP A 136 -4.71 -11.21 5.30
C ASP A 136 -3.21 -11.40 5.45
N LEU A 137 -2.68 -11.09 6.63
CA LEU A 137 -1.26 -11.27 6.97
C LEU A 137 -1.00 -12.58 7.72
N GLY A 138 -1.99 -13.49 7.74
CA GLY A 138 -1.89 -14.81 8.33
C GLY A 138 -2.41 -14.82 9.77
N ASP A 139 -1.51 -14.97 10.72
CA ASP A 139 -1.88 -15.14 12.13
C ASP A 139 -2.59 -13.89 12.69
N GLY A 140 -3.63 -14.11 13.50
CA GLY A 140 -4.41 -13.06 14.16
C GLY A 140 -5.90 -13.18 13.90
N TYR A 141 -6.64 -12.08 14.07
CA TYR A 141 -8.09 -12.06 13.86
C TYR A 141 -8.45 -12.36 12.40
N GLN A 142 -9.43 -13.25 12.22
CA GLN A 142 -9.81 -13.81 10.90
C GLN A 142 -11.15 -13.27 10.36
N GLY A 143 -11.91 -12.51 11.18
CA GLY A 143 -13.18 -11.92 10.74
C GLY A 143 -13.00 -10.73 9.78
N PRO A 144 -14.07 -10.05 9.37
CA PRO A 144 -13.96 -8.86 8.54
C PRO A 144 -13.33 -7.69 9.30
N ALA A 145 -12.59 -6.83 8.62
CA ALA A 145 -12.25 -5.52 9.17
C ALA A 145 -13.54 -4.66 9.24
N ALA A 146 -13.87 -4.13 10.41
CA ALA A 146 -15.08 -3.35 10.61
C ALA A 146 -14.76 -1.86 10.76
N GLU A 147 -15.63 -0.99 10.24
CA GLU A 147 -15.63 0.45 10.54
C GLU A 147 -14.31 1.15 10.17
N ILE A 148 -13.68 0.72 9.07
CA ILE A 148 -12.51 1.40 8.51
C ILE A 148 -12.96 2.65 7.75
N VAL A 149 -12.35 3.78 8.07
CA VAL A 149 -12.61 5.07 7.43
C VAL A 149 -11.37 5.52 6.67
N ILE A 150 -11.51 5.78 5.37
CA ILE A 150 -10.50 6.37 4.49
C ILE A 150 -11.07 7.69 3.97
N ASP A 151 -10.65 8.80 4.56
CA ASP A 151 -11.29 10.11 4.42
C ASP A 151 -10.32 11.22 3.96
N GLY A 152 -10.62 11.88 2.85
CA GLY A 152 -9.91 13.11 2.48
C GLY A 152 -8.41 12.92 2.19
N ASN A 153 -7.97 11.74 1.75
CA ASN A 153 -6.57 11.48 1.41
C ASN A 153 -6.30 11.79 -0.07
N ASP A 154 -5.05 12.11 -0.41
CA ASP A 154 -4.57 12.21 -1.80
C ASP A 154 -3.68 10.99 -2.10
N PHE A 155 -4.15 10.10 -2.98
CA PHE A 155 -3.47 8.89 -3.44
C PHE A 155 -3.03 9.04 -4.89
N TRP A 156 -1.73 8.94 -5.16
CA TRP A 156 -1.27 9.00 -6.54
C TRP A 156 0.05 8.33 -6.82
N ASP A 157 0.27 7.99 -8.09
CA ASP A 157 1.54 7.45 -8.57
C ASP A 157 1.92 6.13 -7.85
N ASN A 158 0.97 5.40 -7.26
CA ASN A 158 1.27 4.09 -6.71
C ASN A 158 1.44 3.06 -7.85
N GLY A 159 2.28 2.05 -7.63
CA GLY A 159 2.60 1.03 -8.64
C GLY A 159 1.38 0.24 -9.09
N LEU A 160 0.48 -0.09 -8.16
CA LEU A 160 -0.76 -0.82 -8.40
C LEU A 160 -1.97 0.06 -8.06
N ASP A 161 -3.01 -0.52 -7.45
CA ASP A 161 -4.22 0.20 -7.06
C ASP A 161 -3.93 1.25 -5.98
N ALA A 162 -4.68 2.35 -5.94
CA ALA A 162 -4.57 3.28 -4.83
C ALA A 162 -5.13 2.68 -3.53
N ILE A 163 -6.31 2.05 -3.60
CA ILE A 163 -6.95 1.35 -2.49
C ILE A 163 -7.26 -0.08 -2.94
N ARG A 164 -6.70 -1.07 -2.25
CA ARG A 164 -6.89 -2.50 -2.51
C ARG A 164 -7.56 -3.18 -1.33
N VAL A 165 -8.70 -3.82 -1.58
CA VAL A 165 -9.46 -4.60 -0.59
C VAL A 165 -9.43 -6.09 -0.95
N ASP A 166 -8.49 -6.83 -0.37
CA ASP A 166 -8.29 -8.28 -0.53
C ASP A 166 -8.81 -9.11 0.65
N ARG A 167 -9.21 -8.45 1.74
CA ARG A 167 -9.84 -9.10 2.91
C ARG A 167 -11.23 -8.49 3.17
N PRO A 168 -12.20 -9.27 3.68
CA PRO A 168 -13.55 -8.77 3.93
C PRO A 168 -13.58 -7.52 4.80
N MET A 169 -14.45 -6.56 4.45
CA MET A 169 -14.74 -5.38 5.25
C MET A 169 -16.25 -5.18 5.43
N VAL A 170 -16.63 -4.65 6.58
CA VAL A 170 -18.02 -4.33 6.93
C VAL A 170 -18.08 -2.88 7.41
N ASP A 171 -19.08 -2.14 6.93
CA ASP A 171 -19.36 -0.75 7.33
C ASP A 171 -18.15 0.19 7.13
N ALA A 172 -17.41 0.00 6.05
CA ALA A 172 -16.29 0.86 5.69
C ALA A 172 -16.77 2.18 5.06
N MET A 173 -16.03 3.27 5.26
CA MET A 173 -16.30 4.57 4.65
C MET A 173 -15.09 5.05 3.84
N PHE A 174 -15.20 5.08 2.52
CA PHE A 174 -14.21 5.69 1.62
C PHE A 174 -14.77 6.99 1.08
N VAL A 175 -14.38 8.11 1.67
CA VAL A 175 -15.05 9.41 1.45
C VAL A 175 -14.07 10.52 1.08
N ASP A 176 -14.50 11.37 0.14
CA ASP A 176 -13.85 12.62 -0.22
C ASP A 176 -12.34 12.50 -0.58
N ASN A 177 -11.90 11.33 -1.05
CA ASN A 177 -10.52 11.09 -1.44
C ASN A 177 -10.24 11.59 -2.86
N ARG A 178 -9.01 12.06 -3.08
CA ARG A 178 -8.45 12.36 -4.39
C ARG A 178 -7.57 11.20 -4.82
N ILE A 179 -7.91 10.51 -5.91
CA ILE A 179 -7.21 9.31 -6.37
C ILE A 179 -6.83 9.48 -7.83
N ARG A 180 -5.54 9.42 -8.16
CA ARG A 180 -5.12 9.65 -9.55
C ARG A 180 -3.80 9.03 -9.97
N ASN A 181 -3.67 8.76 -11.27
CA ASN A 181 -2.41 8.40 -11.91
C ASN A 181 -1.71 7.20 -11.23
N ASN A 182 -2.48 6.27 -10.68
CA ASN A 182 -1.95 5.03 -10.09
C ASN A 182 -1.74 3.97 -11.19
N GLY A 183 -1.34 2.77 -10.80
CA GLY A 183 -1.02 1.72 -11.75
C GLY A 183 0.31 1.94 -12.49
N ARG A 184 1.27 2.62 -11.86
CA ARG A 184 2.57 2.97 -12.47
C ARG A 184 3.43 1.78 -12.82
N GLN A 185 3.19 0.62 -12.21
CA GLN A 185 3.74 -0.67 -12.59
C GLN A 185 3.08 -1.15 -13.90
N CYS A 186 3.34 -0.42 -14.99
CA CYS A 186 2.63 -0.49 -16.27
C CYS A 186 3.50 -0.99 -17.43
N GLU A 187 4.82 -1.04 -17.26
CA GLU A 187 5.72 -1.46 -18.33
C GLU A 187 5.44 -2.92 -18.72
N ALA A 188 5.72 -3.32 -19.95
CA ALA A 188 5.53 -4.69 -20.39
C ALA A 188 6.46 -5.68 -19.64
N ALA A 189 6.29 -6.97 -19.92
CA ALA A 189 7.34 -7.94 -19.58
C ALA A 189 8.61 -7.59 -20.37
N ALA A 190 9.76 -7.69 -19.74
CA ALA A 190 11.04 -7.38 -20.37
C ALA A 190 12.06 -8.45 -20.04
N THR A 191 12.89 -8.78 -21.03
CA THR A 191 14.03 -9.68 -20.90
C THR A 191 15.20 -9.11 -21.68
N GLY A 192 16.41 -9.45 -21.25
CA GLY A 192 17.63 -9.06 -21.94
C GLY A 192 18.82 -9.84 -21.42
N SER A 193 19.88 -9.91 -22.22
CA SER A 193 21.15 -10.58 -21.88
C SER A 193 22.29 -10.04 -22.74
N GLY A 194 23.53 -10.47 -22.45
CA GLY A 194 24.71 -10.09 -23.23
C GLY A 194 25.32 -8.74 -22.85
N GLU A 195 26.13 -8.17 -23.73
CA GLU A 195 27.07 -7.07 -23.41
C GLU A 195 26.39 -5.71 -23.07
N SER A 196 25.09 -5.56 -23.36
CA SER A 196 24.33 -4.37 -22.97
C SER A 196 23.91 -4.39 -21.50
N VAL A 197 23.93 -5.57 -20.86
CA VAL A 197 23.35 -5.82 -19.53
C VAL A 197 24.42 -5.86 -18.44
N TRP A 198 24.27 -5.00 -17.44
CA TRP A 198 25.20 -4.85 -16.33
C TRP A 198 24.45 -4.85 -14.99
N TYR A 199 25.07 -5.42 -13.97
CA TYR A 199 24.51 -5.49 -12.62
C TYR A 199 25.45 -4.86 -11.63
N ALA A 200 24.87 -4.15 -10.67
CA ALA A 200 25.56 -3.59 -9.51
C ALA A 200 24.81 -4.00 -8.23
N ARG A 201 25.39 -3.64 -7.08
CA ARG A 201 24.80 -3.95 -5.76
C ARG A 201 23.37 -3.42 -5.59
N ARG A 202 23.02 -2.30 -6.23
CA ARG A 202 21.71 -1.63 -6.11
C ARG A 202 21.15 -1.13 -7.44
N ALA A 203 21.69 -1.63 -8.55
CA ALA A 203 21.27 -1.20 -9.87
C ALA A 203 21.42 -2.31 -10.89
N MET A 204 20.67 -2.17 -11.98
CA MET A 204 20.85 -2.95 -13.20
C MET A 204 20.70 -1.98 -14.38
N THR A 205 21.51 -2.15 -15.40
CA THR A 205 21.47 -1.35 -16.64
C THR A 205 21.31 -2.29 -17.82
N ASP A 206 20.39 -1.99 -18.72
CA ASP A 206 20.33 -2.57 -20.06
C ASP A 206 20.35 -1.44 -21.10
N ARG A 207 21.49 -1.22 -21.74
CA ARG A 207 21.67 -0.14 -22.72
C ARG A 207 20.86 -0.31 -24.00
N SER A 208 20.23 -1.48 -24.19
CA SER A 208 19.33 -1.74 -25.32
C SER A 208 17.86 -1.52 -25.00
N ALA A 209 17.53 -1.29 -23.71
CA ALA A 209 16.17 -1.03 -23.28
C ALA A 209 15.70 0.38 -23.63
N CYS A 210 14.38 0.57 -23.59
CA CYS A 210 13.71 1.86 -23.77
C CYS A 210 12.42 1.85 -22.93
N TRP A 211 12.58 1.69 -21.62
CA TRP A 211 11.46 1.59 -20.69
C TRP A 211 10.84 2.96 -20.42
N ARG A 212 9.56 2.95 -20.06
CA ARG A 212 8.90 4.12 -19.49
C ARG A 212 9.46 4.37 -18.09
N ALA A 213 9.71 5.64 -17.77
CA ALA A 213 10.16 6.05 -16.44
C ALA A 213 9.22 5.52 -15.34
N ASP A 214 9.81 4.85 -14.35
CA ASP A 214 9.14 4.16 -13.24
C ASP A 214 8.10 3.09 -13.64
N GLY A 215 8.03 2.69 -14.91
CA GLY A 215 7.12 1.66 -15.40
C GLY A 215 7.36 0.26 -14.79
N HIS A 216 8.56 0.01 -14.28
CA HIS A 216 8.96 -1.23 -13.61
C HIS A 216 8.96 -1.13 -12.07
N ARG A 217 8.69 0.05 -11.48
CA ARG A 217 8.68 0.22 -10.02
C ARG A 217 7.72 -0.79 -9.36
N GLY A 218 8.19 -1.42 -8.27
CA GLY A 218 7.47 -2.48 -7.54
C GLY A 218 7.65 -3.89 -8.11
N LYS A 219 8.16 -4.05 -9.34
CA LYS A 219 8.40 -5.39 -9.92
C LYS A 219 9.59 -6.08 -9.29
N ILE A 220 9.52 -7.41 -9.32
CA ILE A 220 10.64 -8.28 -8.99
C ILE A 220 11.45 -8.53 -10.27
N LEU A 221 12.70 -8.10 -10.25
CA LEU A 221 13.73 -8.44 -11.24
C LEU A 221 14.28 -9.83 -10.90
N ARG A 222 14.25 -10.75 -11.86
CA ARG A 222 14.79 -12.11 -11.71
C ARG A 222 16.00 -12.31 -12.63
N VAL A 223 17.06 -12.89 -12.10
CA VAL A 223 18.27 -13.31 -12.84
C VAL A 223 18.66 -14.72 -12.37
N GLY A 224 18.08 -15.74 -13.00
CA GLY A 224 18.15 -17.12 -12.49
C GLY A 224 17.46 -17.25 -11.13
N SER A 225 18.19 -17.69 -10.10
CA SER A 225 17.71 -17.73 -8.70
C SER A 225 17.79 -16.38 -7.97
N ARG A 226 18.48 -15.40 -8.56
CA ARG A 226 18.70 -14.09 -7.95
C ARG A 226 17.51 -13.17 -8.16
N LEU A 227 17.11 -12.48 -7.10
CA LEU A 227 15.94 -11.62 -7.05
C LEU A 227 16.32 -10.25 -6.46
N ALA A 228 15.75 -9.20 -7.02
CA ALA A 228 15.77 -7.85 -6.47
C ALA A 228 14.44 -7.14 -6.77
N VAL A 229 14.07 -6.14 -5.96
CA VAL A 229 12.84 -5.33 -6.19
C VAL A 229 13.22 -3.99 -6.81
N VAL A 230 12.54 -3.58 -7.87
CA VAL A 230 12.77 -2.29 -8.53
C VAL A 230 12.08 -1.17 -7.74
N VAL A 231 12.82 -0.13 -7.37
CA VAL A 231 12.27 1.07 -6.67
C VAL A 231 12.06 2.26 -7.59
N GLY A 232 12.60 2.19 -8.80
CA GLY A 232 12.40 3.17 -9.86
C GLY A 232 13.21 2.80 -11.09
N ASN A 233 12.92 3.42 -12.23
CA ASN A 233 13.69 3.20 -13.44
C ASN A 233 13.69 4.40 -14.40
N THR A 234 14.77 4.54 -15.15
CA THR A 234 14.83 5.33 -16.39
C THR A 234 14.50 4.44 -17.59
N ASP A 235 14.81 4.90 -18.79
CA ASP A 235 14.71 4.12 -20.02
C ASP A 235 15.66 2.93 -20.09
N THR A 236 16.83 3.01 -19.44
CA THR A 236 17.86 1.95 -19.46
C THR A 236 18.30 1.43 -18.11
N ASP A 237 17.98 2.12 -17.01
CA ASP A 237 18.50 1.81 -15.67
C ASP A 237 17.38 1.49 -14.69
N LEU A 238 17.58 0.43 -13.91
CA LEU A 238 16.75 0.07 -12.77
C LEU A 238 17.50 0.42 -11.48
N ALA A 239 16.84 1.15 -10.59
CA ALA A 239 17.25 1.28 -9.19
C ALA A 239 16.61 0.16 -8.37
N LEU A 240 17.38 -0.48 -7.48
CA LEU A 240 16.94 -1.66 -6.72
C LEU A 240 16.85 -1.36 -5.22
N ALA A 241 15.84 -1.91 -4.56
CA ALA A 241 15.66 -1.85 -3.11
C ALA A 241 16.77 -2.62 -2.38
N ASP A 242 17.15 -2.17 -1.20
CA ASP A 242 17.97 -2.98 -0.30
C ASP A 242 17.27 -4.30 0.06
N LEU A 243 18.02 -5.40 0.13
CA LEU A 243 17.48 -6.73 0.45
C LEU A 243 16.77 -6.76 1.82
N ARG A 244 17.37 -6.04 2.77
CA ARG A 244 16.86 -5.83 4.13
C ARG A 244 17.38 -4.47 4.60
N PRO A 245 16.84 -3.91 5.70
CA PRO A 245 17.36 -2.67 6.25
C PRO A 245 18.87 -2.80 6.54
N ASP A 246 19.62 -1.75 6.20
CA ASP A 246 21.09 -1.68 6.28
C ASP A 246 21.87 -2.69 5.41
N ALA A 247 21.22 -3.38 4.46
CA ALA A 247 21.94 -4.25 3.54
C ALA A 247 22.85 -3.44 2.59
N GLU A 248 24.08 -3.91 2.37
CA GLU A 248 24.97 -3.34 1.34
C GLU A 248 24.56 -3.71 -0.09
N ASN A 249 23.53 -4.55 -0.25
CA ASN A 249 23.17 -5.21 -1.49
C ASN A 249 21.64 -5.36 -1.62
N ALA A 250 21.16 -5.30 -2.86
CA ALA A 250 19.75 -5.49 -3.23
C ALA A 250 19.37 -6.95 -3.50
N TRP A 251 20.36 -7.78 -3.85
CA TRP A 251 20.14 -9.15 -4.28
C TRP A 251 20.04 -10.11 -3.09
N ASN A 252 19.13 -11.07 -3.18
CA ASN A 252 19.01 -12.19 -2.22
C ASN A 252 20.24 -13.11 -2.19
N GLU A 253 21.09 -13.06 -3.22
CA GLU A 253 22.37 -13.76 -3.33
C GLU A 253 23.46 -12.76 -3.79
N ASP A 254 24.60 -13.26 -4.28
CA ASP A 254 25.62 -12.42 -4.91
C ASP A 254 25.07 -11.66 -6.12
N VAL A 255 25.65 -10.49 -6.40
CA VAL A 255 25.36 -9.71 -7.62
C VAL A 255 25.50 -10.61 -8.85
N PRO A 256 24.50 -10.66 -9.75
CA PRO A 256 24.59 -11.48 -10.95
C PRO A 256 25.81 -11.13 -11.82
N PRO A 257 26.39 -12.10 -12.54
CA PRO A 257 27.49 -11.81 -13.45
C PRO A 257 27.01 -10.92 -14.61
N PRO A 258 27.87 -10.03 -15.15
CA PRO A 258 27.53 -9.20 -16.31
C PRO A 258 27.00 -10.03 -17.49
N GLY A 259 26.00 -9.50 -18.18
CA GLY A 259 25.35 -10.16 -19.32
C GLY A 259 24.48 -11.37 -19.00
N ALA A 260 24.33 -11.78 -17.73
CA ALA A 260 23.35 -12.78 -17.35
C ALA A 260 21.94 -12.36 -17.78
N ALA A 261 21.11 -13.32 -18.19
CA ALA A 261 19.76 -13.04 -18.65
C ALA A 261 18.84 -12.63 -17.49
N TYR A 262 18.11 -11.53 -17.65
CA TYR A 262 17.09 -11.09 -16.70
C TYR A 262 15.67 -11.29 -17.23
N GLU A 263 14.73 -11.33 -16.28
CA GLU A 263 13.30 -11.34 -16.53
C GLU A 263 12.62 -10.33 -15.60
N LEU A 264 11.77 -9.49 -16.19
CA LEU A 264 10.81 -8.64 -15.51
C LEU A 264 9.40 -9.06 -15.91
N PRO A 265 8.47 -9.21 -14.95
CA PRO A 265 7.13 -9.68 -15.24
C PRO A 265 6.31 -8.63 -15.99
N ALA A 266 5.26 -9.12 -16.67
CA ALA A 266 4.20 -8.27 -17.20
C ALA A 266 3.48 -7.51 -16.07
N PRO A 267 2.85 -6.36 -16.36
CA PRO A 267 2.08 -5.63 -15.37
C PRO A 267 0.80 -6.41 -15.03
N ALA A 268 0.22 -6.17 -13.85
CA ALA A 268 -1.11 -6.68 -13.55
C ALA A 268 -2.09 -6.15 -14.60
N PRO A 269 -3.00 -6.95 -15.19
CA PRO A 269 -3.79 -6.53 -16.35
C PRO A 269 -4.71 -5.35 -16.05
N VAL A 270 -5.23 -5.26 -14.83
CA VAL A 270 -6.12 -4.19 -14.37
C VAL A 270 -5.50 -3.53 -13.14
N ARG A 271 -5.50 -2.20 -13.13
CA ARG A 271 -5.02 -1.34 -12.03
C ARG A 271 -6.04 -0.21 -11.89
N ALA A 272 -6.71 -0.08 -10.76
CA ALA A 272 -7.80 0.86 -10.55
C ALA A 272 -7.50 1.85 -9.42
N GLY A 273 -8.30 2.91 -9.32
CA GLY A 273 -8.26 3.78 -8.15
C GLY A 273 -8.65 3.01 -6.88
N ILE A 274 -9.80 2.34 -6.92
CA ILE A 274 -10.29 1.47 -5.84
C ILE A 274 -10.57 0.09 -6.41
N THR A 275 -9.95 -0.94 -5.85
CA THR A 275 -10.29 -2.33 -6.16
C THR A 275 -10.87 -3.07 -4.98
N VAL A 276 -12.04 -3.68 -5.19
CA VAL A 276 -12.72 -4.58 -4.27
C VAL A 276 -12.57 -6.02 -4.77
N ASN A 277 -11.75 -6.81 -4.09
CA ASN A 277 -11.49 -8.22 -4.40
C ASN A 277 -11.89 -9.18 -3.27
N ALA A 278 -12.63 -8.69 -2.27
CA ALA A 278 -13.24 -9.47 -1.19
C ALA A 278 -14.67 -8.97 -0.88
N HIS A 279 -15.31 -9.58 0.12
CA HIS A 279 -16.61 -9.12 0.61
C HIS A 279 -16.54 -7.70 1.17
N PHE A 280 -17.36 -6.81 0.63
CA PHE A 280 -17.46 -5.41 1.00
C PHE A 280 -18.93 -5.13 1.31
N ASP A 281 -19.27 -5.14 2.60
CA ASP A 281 -20.66 -5.09 3.06
C ASP A 281 -20.98 -3.74 3.70
N SER A 282 -22.13 -3.17 3.34
CA SER A 282 -22.72 -1.98 3.93
C SER A 282 -21.79 -0.75 3.88
N ALA A 283 -20.78 -0.78 3.03
CA ALA A 283 -19.79 0.26 2.91
C ALA A 283 -20.33 1.49 2.17
N THR A 284 -19.79 2.66 2.48
CA THR A 284 -20.06 3.92 1.78
C THR A 284 -18.83 4.37 1.01
N VAL A 285 -18.95 4.53 -0.30
CA VAL A 285 -17.93 5.10 -1.19
C VAL A 285 -18.53 6.36 -1.81
N ARG A 286 -18.13 7.55 -1.31
CA ARG A 286 -18.81 8.80 -1.65
C ARG A 286 -17.89 9.99 -1.80
N GLY A 287 -18.18 10.87 -2.76
CA GLY A 287 -17.46 12.15 -2.91
C GLY A 287 -16.02 12.01 -3.39
N ASN A 288 -15.59 10.80 -3.77
CA ASN A 288 -14.23 10.60 -4.24
C ASN A 288 -14.09 11.12 -5.67
N ARG A 289 -12.94 11.70 -5.98
CA ARG A 289 -12.55 12.03 -7.35
C ARG A 289 -11.44 11.08 -7.78
N ILE A 290 -11.70 10.29 -8.81
CA ILE A 290 -10.86 9.17 -9.25
C ILE A 290 -10.61 9.23 -10.77
N TRP A 291 -9.40 9.61 -11.19
CA TRP A 291 -9.10 9.87 -12.60
C TRP A 291 -7.64 9.62 -12.97
N ASP A 292 -7.31 9.64 -14.26
CA ASP A 292 -5.93 9.68 -14.75
C ASP A 292 -5.74 10.88 -15.67
N ASN A 293 -4.95 11.87 -15.25
CA ASN A 293 -4.66 13.04 -16.08
C ASN A 293 -3.27 13.02 -16.70
N SER A 294 -2.61 11.86 -16.73
CA SER A 294 -1.35 11.72 -17.43
C SER A 294 -1.57 11.68 -18.96
N SER A 295 -0.56 12.07 -19.72
CA SER A 295 -0.60 11.99 -21.19
C SER A 295 -0.68 10.56 -21.72
N GLU A 296 -0.29 9.59 -20.90
CA GLU A 296 -0.33 8.15 -21.18
C GLU A 296 -0.95 7.45 -19.96
N PRO A 297 -2.28 7.42 -19.85
CA PRO A 297 -3.00 6.90 -18.70
C PRO A 297 -2.57 5.48 -18.30
N THR A 298 -2.41 5.25 -16.99
CA THR A 298 -2.01 3.95 -16.41
C THR A 298 -3.05 3.36 -15.48
N GLN A 299 -3.90 4.19 -14.89
CA GLN A 299 -5.04 3.79 -14.06
C GLN A 299 -6.22 3.44 -14.99
N GLY A 300 -6.54 2.15 -15.08
CA GLY A 300 -7.55 1.59 -15.97
C GLY A 300 -8.96 2.03 -15.61
N TYR A 301 -9.33 1.89 -14.33
CA TYR A 301 -10.68 2.19 -13.87
C TYR A 301 -10.71 3.06 -12.62
N GLY A 302 -11.80 3.79 -12.44
CA GLY A 302 -12.07 4.48 -11.18
C GLY A 302 -12.31 3.46 -10.04
N ILE A 303 -13.30 2.59 -10.25
CA ILE A 303 -13.63 1.49 -9.32
C ILE A 303 -13.61 0.16 -10.08
N TRP A 304 -13.02 -0.87 -9.49
CA TRP A 304 -13.06 -2.24 -9.98
C TRP A 304 -13.57 -3.19 -8.89
N VAL A 305 -14.66 -3.91 -9.16
CA VAL A 305 -15.12 -5.05 -8.35
C VAL A 305 -14.77 -6.32 -9.12
N THR A 306 -13.90 -7.16 -8.54
CA THR A 306 -13.43 -8.38 -9.19
C THR A 306 -14.45 -9.51 -9.08
N GLU A 307 -14.19 -10.65 -9.73
CA GLU A 307 -14.99 -11.87 -9.59
C GLU A 307 -15.07 -12.39 -8.14
N ARG A 308 -14.02 -12.13 -7.34
CA ARG A 308 -13.96 -12.48 -5.90
C ARG A 308 -14.53 -11.38 -5.01
N GLY A 309 -14.54 -10.14 -5.50
CA GLY A 309 -15.14 -9.01 -4.83
C GLY A 309 -16.66 -9.15 -4.80
N THR A 310 -17.29 -8.69 -3.73
CA THR A 310 -18.75 -8.48 -3.70
C THR A 310 -19.07 -7.20 -2.97
N CYS A 311 -20.00 -6.43 -3.51
CA CYS A 311 -20.53 -5.24 -2.84
C CYS A 311 -21.98 -5.52 -2.43
N VAL A 312 -22.23 -5.67 -1.14
CA VAL A 312 -23.56 -5.97 -0.58
C VAL A 312 -24.05 -4.78 0.21
N SER A 313 -25.24 -4.26 -0.12
CA SER A 313 -25.84 -3.09 0.55
C SER A 313 -24.97 -1.82 0.57
N CYS A 314 -23.97 -1.73 -0.32
CA CYS A 314 -23.07 -0.58 -0.39
C CYS A 314 -23.74 0.66 -0.96
N ARG A 315 -23.29 1.84 -0.51
CA ARG A 315 -23.65 3.15 -1.06
C ARG A 315 -22.46 3.71 -1.84
N VAL A 316 -22.47 3.54 -3.16
CA VAL A 316 -21.47 4.10 -4.07
C VAL A 316 -22.11 5.27 -4.80
N GLU A 317 -21.94 6.48 -4.29
CA GLU A 317 -22.65 7.65 -4.80
C GLU A 317 -21.80 8.92 -4.85
N GLU A 318 -22.17 9.88 -5.70
CA GLU A 318 -21.52 11.19 -5.76
C GLU A 318 -20.01 11.15 -6.02
N ASN A 319 -19.50 10.09 -6.67
CA ASN A 319 -18.10 10.01 -7.07
C ASN A 319 -17.90 10.59 -8.48
N ASP A 320 -16.76 11.21 -8.73
CA ASP A 320 -16.29 11.57 -10.07
C ASP A 320 -15.28 10.53 -10.54
N LEU A 321 -15.65 9.75 -11.56
CA LEU A 321 -14.89 8.62 -12.09
C LEU A 321 -14.45 8.84 -13.55
N ALA A 322 -14.57 10.07 -14.06
CA ALA A 322 -14.22 10.44 -15.42
C ALA A 322 -12.70 10.46 -15.64
N GLY A 323 -12.26 10.20 -16.88
CA GLY A 323 -10.87 10.33 -17.30
C GLY A 323 -9.94 9.19 -16.86
N ASN A 324 -10.44 7.97 -16.68
CA ASN A 324 -9.59 6.78 -16.49
C ASN A 324 -9.28 6.12 -17.85
N ALA A 325 -8.21 5.31 -17.91
CA ALA A 325 -7.67 4.81 -19.18
C ALA A 325 -8.63 3.87 -19.95
N GLU A 326 -9.39 3.06 -19.24
CA GLU A 326 -10.31 2.07 -19.82
C GLU A 326 -11.79 2.39 -19.54
N GLY A 327 -12.10 2.95 -18.36
CA GLY A 327 -13.46 3.40 -18.07
C GLY A 327 -13.71 3.78 -16.62
N ALA A 328 -14.89 4.29 -16.31
CA ALA A 328 -15.23 4.72 -14.95
C ALA A 328 -15.34 3.57 -13.94
N LEU A 329 -15.99 2.48 -14.34
CA LEU A 329 -16.37 1.37 -13.47
C LEU A 329 -16.22 0.02 -14.20
N ARG A 330 -15.61 -0.95 -13.53
CA ARG A 330 -15.62 -2.37 -13.94
C ARG A 330 -16.18 -3.24 -12.82
N CYS A 331 -17.22 -4.01 -13.11
CA CYS A 331 -17.80 -4.95 -12.16
C CYS A 331 -17.85 -6.34 -12.77
N ASP A 332 -16.89 -7.19 -12.41
CA ASP A 332 -16.86 -8.59 -12.84
C ASP A 332 -17.89 -9.43 -12.03
N SER A 333 -18.20 -8.99 -10.80
CA SER A 333 -19.33 -9.48 -10.01
C SER A 333 -20.41 -8.40 -9.88
N ARG A 334 -21.69 -8.81 -9.83
CA ARG A 334 -22.80 -7.86 -9.74
C ARG A 334 -22.98 -7.36 -8.30
N PRO A 335 -23.03 -6.04 -8.04
CA PRO A 335 -23.41 -5.51 -6.74
C PRO A 335 -24.83 -5.97 -6.33
N VAL A 336 -25.03 -6.24 -5.05
CA VAL A 336 -26.29 -6.76 -4.49
C VAL A 336 -26.87 -5.75 -3.51
N GLY A 337 -28.06 -5.20 -3.82
CA GLY A 337 -28.69 -4.17 -3.00
C GLY A 337 -27.92 -2.84 -2.99
N GLY A 338 -28.19 -2.00 -1.99
CA GLY A 338 -27.49 -0.71 -1.82
C GLY A 338 -27.94 0.38 -2.81
N ARG A 339 -27.07 1.38 -3.02
CA ARG A 339 -27.31 2.52 -3.91
C ARG A 339 -26.06 2.82 -4.73
N TRP A 340 -26.21 2.84 -6.05
CA TRP A 340 -25.16 3.13 -7.03
C TRP A 340 -25.62 4.23 -7.96
N THR A 341 -25.58 5.49 -7.52
CA THR A 341 -26.24 6.60 -8.21
C THR A 341 -25.41 7.87 -8.16
N ARG A 342 -25.57 8.76 -9.15
CA ARG A 342 -24.90 10.07 -9.19
C ARG A 342 -23.37 9.95 -9.20
N ASN A 343 -22.84 8.86 -9.75
CA ASN A 343 -21.42 8.76 -10.08
C ASN A 343 -21.24 9.39 -11.47
N HIS A 344 -20.42 10.44 -11.56
CA HIS A 344 -20.08 11.04 -12.82
C HIS A 344 -19.13 10.12 -13.58
N THR A 345 -19.55 9.74 -14.78
CA THR A 345 -18.73 9.04 -15.77
C THR A 345 -18.57 9.98 -16.96
N ASP A 346 -17.55 9.77 -17.79
CA ASP A 346 -17.50 10.45 -19.10
C ASP A 346 -18.82 10.18 -19.86
N VAL A 347 -19.33 11.21 -20.53
CA VAL A 347 -20.52 11.13 -21.38
C VAL A 347 -20.04 10.78 -22.78
N ASP A 348 -20.50 9.65 -23.33
CA ASP A 348 -20.30 9.29 -24.74
C ASP A 348 -20.85 10.37 -25.70
#